data_AF-A0A9X4NJ58-F1
#
_entry.id   AF-A0A9X4NJ58-F1
#
_cell.length_a   1.000
_cell.length_b   1.000
_cell.length_c   1.000
_cell.angle_alpha   90.00
_cell.angle_beta   90.00
_cell.angle_gamma   90.00
#
_symmetry.space_group_name_H-M   'P 1'
#
loop_
_entity.id
_entity.type
_entity.pdbx_description
1 polymer ?
#
loop_
_entity_poly.entity_id
_entity_poly.type
_entity_poly.pdbx_seq_one_letter_code
_entity_poly.pdbx_strand_id
1 'polypeptide(L)'
;MGKKNQLDLFESAYGTIDISDDEWYIIRTNLRTLFKRSRRARRSSQVRLALQEIKRSDDRMLFEKHFIQGQKIDKIAIDNYYDESTVRTYIHRATKEFAAAYCDGLLIKPFVE
;
A
#
# COMPACT_ATOMS: atom_id res chain seq x y z
N MET A 1 -27.55 15.02 -0.93
CA MET A 1 -27.28 13.73 -0.26
C MET A 1 -25.78 13.58 -0.12
N GLY A 2 -25.24 13.77 1.09
CA GLY A 2 -23.80 13.75 1.32
C GLY A 2 -23.23 12.36 1.01
N LYS A 3 -22.17 12.30 0.20
CA LYS A 3 -21.35 11.09 0.07
C LYS A 3 -20.88 10.75 1.49
N LYS A 4 -21.38 9.65 2.07
CA LYS A 4 -20.73 9.05 3.23
C LYS A 4 -19.30 8.76 2.76
N ASN A 5 -18.33 9.52 3.26
CA ASN A 5 -16.92 9.20 3.07
C ASN A 5 -16.74 7.81 3.67
N GLN A 6 -16.67 6.81 2.80
CA GLN A 6 -16.42 5.44 3.21
C GLN A 6 -14.97 5.44 3.69
N LEU A 7 -14.78 5.39 5.01
CA LEU A 7 -13.46 5.32 5.63
C LEU A 7 -12.64 4.23 4.95
N ASP A 8 -11.37 4.50 4.66
CA ASP A 8 -10.50 3.45 4.11
C ASP A 8 -10.27 2.34 5.16
N LEU A 9 -9.73 1.19 4.72
CA LEU A 9 -9.57 0.05 5.65
C LEU A 9 -8.66 0.40 6.83
N PHE A 10 -7.65 1.24 6.61
CA PHE A 10 -6.72 1.66 7.65
C PHE A 10 -7.42 2.54 8.69
N GLU A 11 -8.16 3.56 8.26
CA GLU A 11 -8.96 4.41 9.16
C GLU A 11 -9.99 3.59 9.95
N SER A 12 -10.56 2.55 9.33
CA SER A 12 -11.53 1.67 9.98
C SER A 12 -10.89 0.77 11.05
N ALA A 13 -9.63 0.36 10.87
CA ALA A 13 -8.93 -0.56 11.76
C ALA A 13 -8.14 0.15 12.88
N TYR A 14 -7.57 1.33 12.57
CA TYR A 14 -6.65 2.05 13.46
C TYR A 14 -7.16 3.44 13.87
N GLY A 15 -8.34 3.87 13.39
CA GLY A 15 -8.90 5.17 13.73
C GLY A 15 -8.04 6.33 13.21
N THR A 16 -7.79 7.33 14.06
CA THR A 16 -7.04 8.56 13.72
C THR A 16 -5.57 8.49 14.12
N ILE A 17 -5.00 7.28 14.24
CA ILE A 17 -3.59 7.12 14.59
C ILE A 17 -2.72 7.72 13.47
N ASP A 18 -1.82 8.61 13.88
CA ASP A 18 -0.93 9.33 12.97
C ASP A 18 0.42 8.64 12.91
N ILE A 19 0.63 7.82 11.87
CA ILE A 19 1.93 7.26 11.53
C ILE A 19 2.65 8.28 10.67
N SER A 20 3.84 8.69 11.09
CA SER A 20 4.64 9.72 10.42
C SER A 20 5.10 9.28 9.03
N ASP A 21 5.46 10.25 8.19
CA ASP A 21 5.95 9.98 6.83
C ASP A 21 7.23 9.12 6.81
N ASP A 22 8.09 9.27 7.83
CA ASP A 22 9.32 8.50 8.01
C ASP A 22 9.03 7.04 8.38
N GLU A 23 8.05 6.79 9.25
CA GLU A 23 7.61 5.43 9.59
C GLU A 23 6.97 4.76 8.39
N TRP A 24 6.14 5.49 7.63
CA TRP A 24 5.63 4.99 6.37
C TRP A 24 6.74 4.70 5.36
N TYR A 25 7.82 5.48 5.36
CA TYR A 25 8.99 5.20 4.53
C TYR A 25 9.67 3.87 4.94
N ILE A 26 9.77 3.58 6.24
CA ILE A 26 10.26 2.30 6.75
C ILE A 26 9.37 1.14 6.27
N ILE A 27 8.04 1.28 6.43
CA ILE A 27 7.06 0.25 6.00
C ILE A 27 7.23 -0.05 4.50
N ARG A 28 7.26 0.99 3.65
CA ARG A 28 7.45 0.83 2.20
C ARG A 28 8.79 0.18 1.85
N THR A 29 9.87 0.54 2.56
CA THR A 29 11.21 -0.02 2.34
C THR A 29 11.25 -1.51 2.69
N ASN A 30 10.60 -1.90 3.79
CA ASN A 30 10.50 -3.29 4.21
C ASN A 30 9.69 -4.12 3.21
N LEU A 31 8.52 -3.62 2.77
CA LEU A 31 7.71 -4.27 1.74
C LEU A 31 8.49 -4.48 0.44
N ARG A 32 9.15 -3.43 -0.04
CA ARG A 32 9.95 -3.50 -1.27
C ARG A 32 11.08 -4.51 -1.15
N THR A 33 11.75 -4.55 0.00
CA THR A 33 12.83 -5.51 0.26
C THR A 33 12.31 -6.94 0.32
N LEU A 34 11.23 -7.18 1.07
CA LEU A 34 10.59 -8.47 1.21
C LEU A 34 10.19 -9.03 -0.16
N PHE A 35 9.47 -8.25 -0.95
CA PHE A 35 9.00 -8.68 -2.26
C PHE A 35 10.12 -8.78 -3.29
N LYS A 36 11.15 -7.93 -3.24
CA LYS A 36 12.33 -8.07 -4.11
C LYS A 36 13.07 -9.38 -3.82
N ARG A 37 13.25 -9.75 -2.54
CA ARG A 37 14.06 -10.90 -2.12
C ARG A 37 13.30 -12.23 -2.13
N SER A 38 11.98 -12.22 -1.93
CA SER A 38 11.20 -13.46 -1.78
C SER A 38 10.06 -13.56 -2.78
N ARG A 39 10.26 -14.36 -3.84
CA ARG A 39 9.21 -14.74 -4.79
C ARG A 39 8.06 -15.48 -4.11
N ARG A 40 8.34 -16.24 -3.05
CA ARG A 40 7.32 -16.94 -2.24
C ARG A 40 6.44 -15.95 -1.49
N ALA A 41 7.03 -14.94 -0.86
CA ALA A 41 6.28 -13.89 -0.17
C ALA A 41 5.32 -13.18 -1.14
N ARG A 42 5.80 -12.77 -2.33
CA ARG A 42 4.98 -12.14 -3.38
C ARG A 42 3.75 -12.95 -3.80
N ARG A 43 3.80 -14.28 -3.67
CA ARG A 43 2.74 -15.21 -4.10
C ARG A 43 1.95 -15.81 -2.94
N SER A 44 2.23 -15.38 -1.71
CA SER A 44 1.54 -15.88 -0.53
C SER A 44 0.04 -15.56 -0.59
N SER A 45 -0.77 -16.38 0.09
CA SER A 45 -2.20 -16.09 0.22
C SER A 45 -2.43 -14.77 0.94
N GLN A 46 -1.61 -14.46 1.96
CA GLN A 46 -1.68 -13.24 2.75
C GLN A 46 -1.48 -11.99 1.89
N VAL A 47 -0.49 -12.00 0.98
CA VAL A 47 -0.31 -10.88 0.02
C VAL A 47 -1.50 -10.78 -0.92
N ARG A 48 -2.02 -11.89 -1.44
CA ARG A 48 -3.18 -11.86 -2.35
C ARG A 48 -4.44 -11.33 -1.67
N LEU A 49 -4.70 -11.74 -0.44
CA LEU A 49 -5.83 -11.24 0.36
C LEU A 49 -5.66 -9.74 0.63
N ALA A 50 -4.48 -9.30 1.08
CA ALA A 50 -4.23 -7.88 1.34
C ALA A 50 -4.33 -7.00 0.08
N LEU A 51 -3.95 -7.51 -1.10
CA LEU A 51 -4.17 -6.80 -2.37
C LEU A 51 -5.66 -6.65 -2.71
N GLN A 52 -6.50 -7.64 -2.36
CA GLN A 52 -7.94 -7.60 -2.61
C GLN A 52 -8.67 -6.57 -1.74
N GLU A 53 -8.09 -6.21 -0.60
CA GLU A 53 -8.63 -5.18 0.29
C GLU A 53 -8.35 -3.74 -0.18
N ILE A 54 -7.45 -3.53 -1.13
CA ILE A 54 -7.18 -2.20 -1.69
C ILE A 54 -8.38 -1.75 -2.52
N LYS A 55 -9.14 -0.74 -2.08
CA LYS A 55 -10.49 -0.44 -2.58
C LYS A 55 -10.49 0.11 -4.00
N ARG A 56 -9.54 0.99 -4.33
CA ARG A 56 -9.48 1.65 -5.64
C ARG A 56 -8.64 0.82 -6.60
N SER A 57 -9.18 0.51 -7.78
CA SER A 57 -8.50 -0.28 -8.81
C SER A 57 -7.16 0.33 -9.23
N ASP A 58 -7.11 1.65 -9.39
CA ASP A 58 -5.90 2.35 -9.82
C ASP A 58 -4.81 2.30 -8.73
N ASP A 59 -5.19 2.51 -7.48
CA ASP A 59 -4.28 2.39 -6.33
C ASP A 59 -3.67 0.99 -6.27
N ARG A 60 -4.52 -0.05 -6.41
CA ARG A 60 -4.11 -1.46 -6.45
C ARG A 60 -3.16 -1.73 -7.62
N MET A 61 -3.52 -1.28 -8.82
CA MET A 61 -2.69 -1.46 -10.02
C MET A 61 -1.30 -0.82 -9.84
N LEU A 62 -1.24 0.42 -9.36
CA LEU A 62 0.05 1.12 -9.17
C LEU A 62 0.87 0.49 -8.04
N PHE A 63 0.23 0.03 -6.97
CA PHE A 63 0.88 -0.76 -5.92
C PHE A 63 1.51 -2.04 -6.48
N GLU A 64 0.78 -2.81 -7.28
CA GLU A 64 1.29 -4.05 -7.89
C GLU A 64 2.48 -3.78 -8.82
N LYS A 65 2.38 -2.76 -9.68
CA LYS A 65 3.50 -2.34 -10.55
C LYS A 65 4.73 -1.98 -9.73
N HIS A 66 4.56 -1.21 -8.65
CA HIS A 66 5.67 -0.74 -7.84
C HIS A 66 6.30 -1.85 -6.97
N PHE A 67 5.49 -2.54 -6.18
CA PHE A 67 5.96 -3.45 -5.13
C PHE A 67 6.11 -4.90 -5.60
N ILE A 68 5.20 -5.39 -6.45
CA ILE A 68 5.19 -6.79 -6.90
C ILE A 68 6.04 -6.96 -8.15
N GLN A 69 5.90 -6.05 -9.12
CA GLN A 69 6.65 -6.08 -10.38
C GLN A 69 7.98 -5.33 -10.29
N GLY A 70 8.17 -4.48 -9.27
CA GLY A 70 9.44 -3.80 -8.99
C GLY A 70 9.72 -2.59 -9.89
N GLN A 71 8.69 -2.03 -10.54
CA GLN A 71 8.84 -0.85 -11.40
C GLN A 71 9.13 0.41 -10.56
N LYS A 72 9.92 1.32 -11.13
CA LYS A 72 10.21 2.63 -10.54
C LYS A 72 9.04 3.61 -10.80
N ILE A 73 8.92 4.63 -9.94
CA ILE A 73 7.81 5.59 -9.96
C ILE A 73 7.77 6.40 -11.27
N ASP A 74 8.92 6.88 -11.74
CA ASP A 74 9.10 7.58 -13.02
C ASP A 74 8.57 6.75 -14.20
N LYS A 75 8.95 5.47 -14.27
CA LYS A 75 8.47 4.55 -15.30
C LYS A 75 6.96 4.34 -15.21
N ILE A 76 6.43 4.13 -14.00
CA ILE A 76 4.99 3.96 -13.79
C ILE A 76 4.24 5.25 -14.21
N ALA A 77 4.77 6.42 -13.88
CA ALA A 77 4.18 7.71 -14.25
C ALA A 77 4.07 7.83 -15.78
N ILE A 78 5.16 7.59 -16.51
CA ILE A 78 5.19 7.63 -17.98
C ILE A 78 4.24 6.60 -18.60
N ASP A 79 4.35 5.33 -18.20
CA ASP A 79 3.60 4.22 -18.80
C ASP A 79 2.07 4.34 -18.58
N ASN A 80 1.62 5.14 -17.60
CA ASN A 80 0.22 5.30 -17.25
C ASN A 80 -0.29 6.75 -17.41
N TYR A 81 0.51 7.65 -17.99
CA TYR A 81 0.16 9.06 -18.19
C TYR A 81 -0.25 9.79 -16.90
N TYR A 82 0.45 9.51 -15.80
CA TYR A 82 0.28 10.20 -14.52
C TYR A 82 1.48 11.10 -14.22
N ASP A 83 1.27 12.11 -13.40
CA ASP A 83 2.36 12.79 -12.70
C ASP A 83 2.96 11.88 -11.62
N GLU A 84 4.26 12.02 -11.35
CA GLU A 84 4.91 11.25 -10.26
C GLU A 84 4.28 11.48 -8.89
N SER A 85 3.81 12.70 -8.61
CA SER A 85 3.12 13.05 -7.36
C SER A 85 1.80 12.27 -7.20
N THR A 86 1.06 12.11 -8.28
CA THR A 86 -0.17 11.30 -8.33
C THR A 86 0.15 9.84 -8.07
N VAL A 87 1.19 9.29 -8.73
CA VAL A 87 1.65 7.92 -8.50
C VAL A 87 2.04 7.69 -7.04
N ARG A 88 2.80 8.61 -6.43
CA ARG A 88 3.19 8.55 -5.01
C ARG A 88 1.97 8.56 -4.09
N THR A 89 1.00 9.42 -4.37
CA THR A 89 -0.24 9.52 -3.59
C THR A 89 -1.03 8.21 -3.63
N TYR A 90 -1.18 7.61 -4.80
CA TYR A 90 -1.95 6.40 -5.00
C TYR A 90 -1.26 5.19 -4.36
N ILE A 91 0.06 5.07 -4.54
CA ILE A 91 0.87 4.04 -3.87
C ILE A 91 0.81 4.20 -2.35
N HIS A 92 0.86 5.43 -1.83
CA HIS A 92 0.78 5.68 -0.40
C HIS A 92 -0.56 5.21 0.17
N ARG A 93 -1.67 5.60 -0.45
CA ARG A 93 -3.02 5.18 -0.04
C ARG A 93 -3.19 3.65 -0.14
N ALA A 94 -2.74 3.03 -1.23
CA ALA A 94 -2.71 1.57 -1.35
C ALA A 94 -1.87 0.90 -0.25
N THR A 95 -0.74 1.50 0.12
CA THR A 95 0.13 0.96 1.16
C THR A 95 -0.58 0.95 2.52
N LYS A 96 -1.38 1.98 2.83
CA LYS A 96 -2.18 2.02 4.06
C LYS A 96 -3.17 0.87 4.14
N GLU A 97 -4.00 0.72 3.10
CA GLU A 97 -5.00 -0.36 3.03
C GLU A 97 -4.35 -1.75 3.03
N PHE A 98 -3.28 -1.93 2.25
CA PHE A 98 -2.53 -3.18 2.21
C PHE A 98 -1.94 -3.53 3.58
N ALA A 99 -1.27 -2.58 4.23
CA ALA A 99 -0.61 -2.81 5.51
C ALA A 99 -1.61 -3.12 6.63
N ALA A 100 -2.80 -2.52 6.58
CA ALA A 100 -3.89 -2.82 7.50
C ALA A 100 -4.40 -4.26 7.36
N ALA A 101 -4.55 -4.73 6.12
CA ALA A 101 -5.01 -6.10 5.84
C ALA A 101 -3.92 -7.17 6.02
N TYR A 102 -2.66 -6.82 5.80
CA TYR A 102 -1.58 -7.79 5.72
C TYR A 102 -1.23 -8.39 7.09
N CYS A 103 -1.49 -9.70 7.25
CA CYS A 103 -1.17 -10.46 8.45
C CYS A 103 -1.71 -9.77 9.73
N ASP A 104 -2.97 -9.35 9.70
CA ASP A 104 -3.65 -8.66 10.80
C ASP A 104 -2.86 -7.45 11.31
N GLY A 105 -2.39 -6.61 10.38
CA GLY A 105 -1.70 -5.37 10.71
C GLY A 105 -0.22 -5.49 11.06
N LEU A 106 0.41 -6.63 10.80
CA LEU A 106 1.79 -6.91 11.26
C LEU A 106 2.80 -5.81 10.93
N LEU A 107 2.62 -5.11 9.81
CA LEU A 107 3.52 -4.03 9.37
C LEU A 107 3.28 -2.70 10.09
N ILE A 108 2.10 -2.52 10.68
CA ILE A 108 1.66 -1.30 11.34
C ILE A 108 1.88 -1.39 12.86
N LYS A 109 1.63 -2.57 13.46
CA LYS A 109 1.74 -2.80 14.91
C LYS A 109 2.95 -2.16 15.59
N PRO A 110 4.19 -2.26 15.04
CA PRO A 110 5.36 -1.66 15.69
C PRO A 110 5.34 -0.14 15.86
N PHE A 111 4.42 0.56 15.18
CA PHE A 111 4.32 2.03 15.20
C PHE A 111 3.07 2.53 15.93
N VAL A 112 2.18 1.62 16.36
CA VAL A 112 0.87 1.98 16.93
C VAL A 112 0.56 1.29 18.25
N GLU A 113 1.30 0.23 18.62
CA GLU A 113 1.23 -0.49 19.90
C GLU A 113 2.48 -0.19 20.74
#